data_AF-A0A073KNU2-F1
#
_entry.id   AF-A0A073KNU2-F1
#
_cell.length_a   1.000
_cell.length_b   1.000
_cell.length_c   1.000
_cell.angle_alpha   90.00
_cell.angle_beta   90.00
_cell.angle_gamma   90.00
#
_symmetry.space_group_name_H-M   'P 1'
#
loop_
_entity.id
_entity.type
_entity.pdbx_description
1 polymer ?
#
loop_
_entity_poly.entity_id
_entity_poly.type
_entity_poly.pdbx_seq_one_letter_code
_entity_poly.pdbx_strand_id
1 'polypeptide(L)'
;MTLHTLEEHHEQINIETERYGNEYNDYDLVCPTFNGNPCNFRSLTQRWKKLIKKSEVPDIWFHDLRHTHATLMLKQSIHPKIVSERLGHKRVGITLDTYSHIIPGLQEKAVEDFANNLFQKH
;
A
#
# COMPACT_ATOMS: atom_id res chain seq x y z
N MET A 1 -15.37 10.92 0.06
CA MET A 1 -14.05 11.50 -0.31
C MET A 1 -13.36 10.66 -1.39
N THR A 2 -13.20 9.33 -1.21
CA THR A 2 -12.54 8.47 -2.21
C THR A 2 -13.32 8.25 -3.50
N LEU A 3 -14.65 8.10 -3.43
CA LEU A 3 -15.48 7.89 -4.63
C LEU A 3 -15.42 9.10 -5.58
N HIS A 4 -15.57 10.29 -5.01
CA HIS A 4 -15.50 11.55 -5.75
C HIS A 4 -14.18 11.71 -6.51
N THR A 5 -13.04 11.43 -5.85
CA THR A 5 -11.73 11.50 -6.51
C THR A 5 -11.58 10.50 -7.66
N LEU A 6 -12.22 9.33 -7.58
CA LEU A 6 -12.21 8.35 -8.67
C LEU A 6 -13.09 8.80 -9.84
N GLU A 7 -14.25 9.41 -9.54
CA GLU A 7 -15.13 10.01 -10.56
C GLU A 7 -14.41 11.14 -11.31
N GLU A 8 -13.77 12.05 -10.58
CA GLU A 8 -12.95 13.13 -11.15
C GLU A 8 -11.83 12.57 -12.04
N HIS A 9 -11.10 11.56 -11.56
CA HIS A 9 -10.02 10.94 -12.32
C HIS A 9 -10.52 10.23 -13.57
N HIS A 10 -11.67 9.55 -13.50
CA HIS A 10 -12.31 8.92 -14.66
C HIS A 10 -12.77 9.97 -15.69
N GLU A 11 -13.32 11.10 -15.25
CA GLU A 11 -13.66 12.21 -16.13
C GLU A 11 -12.43 12.78 -16.85
N GLN A 12 -11.31 12.93 -16.13
CA GLN A 12 -10.04 13.34 -16.75
C GLN A 12 -9.55 12.34 -17.80
N ILE A 13 -9.68 11.04 -17.55
CA ILE A 13 -9.34 10.01 -18.55
C ILE A 13 -10.19 10.18 -19.81
N ASN A 14 -11.50 10.40 -19.66
CA ASN A 14 -12.40 10.60 -20.80
C ASN A 14 -12.02 11.84 -21.60
N ILE A 15 -11.73 12.96 -20.93
CA ILE A 15 -11.29 14.20 -21.58
C ILE A 15 -10.00 13.97 -22.38
N GLU A 16 -9.00 13.29 -21.80
CA GLU A 16 -7.75 13.01 -22.50
C GLU A 16 -7.96 12.00 -23.64
N THR A 17 -8.88 11.04 -23.50
CA THR A 17 -9.25 10.10 -24.55
C THR A 17 -9.86 10.82 -25.76
N GLU A 18 -10.82 11.73 -25.52
CA GLU A 18 -11.41 12.56 -26.58
C GLU A 18 -10.38 13.48 -27.22
N ARG A 19 -9.46 14.04 -26.43
CA ARG A 19 -8.43 14.95 -26.90
C ARG A 19 -7.42 14.29 -27.83
N TYR A 20 -6.98 13.08 -27.52
CA TYR A 20 -5.99 12.34 -28.32
C TYR A 20 -6.63 11.49 -29.42
N GLY A 21 -7.93 11.19 -29.30
CA GLY A 21 -8.70 10.44 -30.29
C GLY A 21 -7.99 9.16 -30.71
N ASN A 22 -7.65 9.05 -32.00
CA ASN A 22 -6.99 7.86 -32.57
C ASN A 22 -5.54 7.64 -32.07
N GLU A 23 -4.90 8.64 -31.46
CA GLU A 23 -3.56 8.50 -30.89
C GLU A 23 -3.58 8.03 -29.42
N TYR A 24 -4.77 7.94 -28.82
CA TYR A 24 -4.93 7.44 -27.47
C TYR A 24 -4.78 5.92 -27.42
N ASN A 25 -3.95 5.41 -26.51
CA ASN A 25 -3.76 3.97 -26.34
C ASN A 25 -4.69 3.45 -25.25
N ASP A 26 -5.83 2.87 -25.65
CA ASP A 26 -6.79 2.33 -24.69
C ASP A 26 -6.40 0.91 -24.25
N TYR A 27 -5.76 0.83 -23.10
CA TYR A 27 -5.40 -0.42 -22.41
C TYR A 27 -6.30 -0.71 -21.20
N ASP A 28 -7.42 0.00 -21.05
CA ASP A 28 -8.32 -0.10 -19.88
C ASP A 28 -7.56 0.06 -18.54
N LEU A 29 -6.65 1.03 -18.49
CA LEU A 29 -5.84 1.29 -17.30
C LEU A 29 -6.57 2.21 -16.33
N VAL A 30 -6.54 1.87 -15.04
CA VAL A 30 -7.04 2.75 -13.98
C VAL A 30 -6.18 4.02 -13.84
N CYS A 31 -4.88 3.93 -14.09
CA CYS A 31 -3.93 5.04 -13.97
C CYS A 31 -3.06 5.19 -15.23
N PRO A 32 -3.65 5.62 -16.36
CA PRO A 32 -2.90 5.84 -17.59
C PRO A 32 -2.11 7.15 -17.52
N THR A 33 -1.12 7.31 -18.39
CA THR A 33 -0.61 8.63 -18.76
C THR A 33 -1.62 9.37 -19.64
N PHE A 34 -1.39 10.66 -19.90
CA PHE A 34 -2.30 11.49 -20.72
C PHE A 34 -2.62 10.92 -22.12
N ASN A 35 -1.77 10.04 -22.66
CA ASN A 35 -1.96 9.38 -23.95
C ASN A 35 -2.33 7.88 -23.86
N GLY A 36 -2.81 7.44 -22.69
CA GLY A 36 -3.29 6.08 -22.46
C GLY A 36 -2.21 5.05 -22.08
N ASN A 37 -0.93 5.42 -22.14
CA ASN A 37 0.16 4.48 -21.88
C ASN A 37 0.36 4.16 -20.38
N PRO A 38 1.00 3.02 -20.05
CA PRO A 38 1.36 2.69 -18.68
C PRO A 38 2.29 3.73 -18.04
N CYS A 39 2.05 4.03 -16.76
CA CYS A 39 2.94 4.87 -15.97
C CYS A 39 4.33 4.24 -15.84
N ASN A 40 5.37 4.95 -16.30
CA ASN A 40 6.75 4.50 -16.16
C ASN A 40 7.24 4.65 -14.70
N PHE A 41 7.86 3.60 -14.15
CA PHE A 41 8.44 3.58 -12.80
C PHE A 41 9.46 4.71 -12.55
N ARG A 42 10.25 5.08 -13.57
CA ARG A 42 11.20 6.19 -13.49
C ARG A 42 10.49 7.53 -13.25
N SER A 43 9.41 7.78 -14.00
CA SER A 43 8.58 8.98 -13.85
C SER A 43 7.93 9.03 -12.47
N LEU A 44 7.42 7.89 -12.00
CA LEU A 44 6.88 7.75 -10.64
C LEU A 44 7.94 8.08 -9.58
N THR A 45 9.13 7.49 -9.69
CA THR A 45 10.24 7.73 -8.75
C THR A 45 10.66 9.20 -8.73
N GLN A 46 10.72 9.85 -9.89
CA GLN A 46 11.09 11.26 -9.99
C GLN A 46 10.02 12.18 -9.38
N ARG A 47 8.73 11.86 -9.59
CA ARG A 47 7.61 12.56 -8.96
C ARG A 47 7.61 12.35 -7.45
N TRP A 48 7.87 11.13 -7.00
CA TRP A 48 8.01 10.77 -5.59
C TRP A 48 9.07 11.61 -4.88
N LYS A 49 10.29 11.69 -5.42
CA LYS A 49 11.36 12.53 -4.85
C LYS A 49 10.95 13.99 -4.70
N LYS A 50 10.17 14.53 -5.65
CA LYS A 50 9.63 15.90 -5.55
C LYS A 50 8.60 16.04 -4.44
N LEU A 51 7.77 15.02 -4.22
CA LEU A 51 6.78 15.00 -3.14
C LEU A 51 7.45 14.91 -1.78
N ILE A 52 8.42 14.00 -1.62
CA ILE A 52 9.18 13.84 -0.38
C ILE A 52 9.91 15.14 0.00
N LYS A 53 10.57 15.80 -0.97
CA LYS A 53 11.22 17.09 -0.74
C LYS A 53 10.27 18.20 -0.30
N LYS A 54 8.99 18.13 -0.67
CA LYS A 54 7.95 19.09 -0.27
C LYS A 54 7.26 18.72 1.04
N SER A 55 7.44 17.49 1.51
CA SER A 55 6.89 17.01 2.77
C SER A 55 7.92 17.16 3.90
N GLU A 56 7.44 17.15 5.13
CA GLU A 56 8.28 17.21 6.33
C GLU A 56 8.69 15.81 6.83
N VAL A 57 8.72 14.82 5.94
CA VAL A 57 9.08 13.44 6.29
C VAL A 57 10.53 13.12 5.91
N PRO A 58 11.16 12.11 6.53
CA PRO A 58 12.48 11.64 6.14
C PRO A 58 12.54 11.25 4.64
N ASP A 59 13.75 11.24 4.08
CA ASP A 59 13.94 10.79 2.69
C ASP A 59 13.69 9.28 2.59
N ILE A 60 12.48 8.93 2.16
CA ILE A 60 12.02 7.55 1.99
C ILE A 60 11.73 7.28 0.51
N TRP A 61 11.83 6.02 0.11
CA TRP A 61 11.52 5.55 -1.23
C TRP A 61 10.05 5.18 -1.35
N PHE A 62 9.57 5.07 -2.59
CA PHE A 62 8.16 4.74 -2.85
C PHE A 62 7.76 3.39 -2.24
N HIS A 63 8.65 2.40 -2.28
CA HIS A 63 8.40 1.09 -1.68
C HIS A 63 8.34 1.10 -0.14
N ASP A 64 8.87 2.13 0.52
CA ASP A 64 8.82 2.23 1.98
C ASP A 64 7.40 2.49 2.49
N LEU A 65 6.50 2.99 1.64
CA LEU A 65 5.06 3.03 1.94
C LEU A 65 4.51 1.64 2.23
N ARG A 66 4.94 0.64 1.46
CA ARG A 66 4.54 -0.75 1.64
C ARG A 66 5.09 -1.32 2.94
N HIS A 67 6.34 -0.99 3.28
CA HIS A 67 6.95 -1.35 4.55
C HIS A 67 6.22 -0.70 5.74
N THR A 68 5.87 0.57 5.62
CA THR A 68 5.10 1.33 6.61
C THR A 68 3.71 0.70 6.81
N HIS A 69 3.01 0.36 5.73
CA HIS A 69 1.71 -0.31 5.79
C HIS A 69 1.77 -1.64 6.55
N ALA A 70 2.74 -2.49 6.20
CA ALA A 70 2.95 -3.77 6.88
C ALA A 70 3.25 -3.59 8.37
N THR A 71 4.13 -2.64 8.69
CA THR A 71 4.54 -2.32 10.06
C THR A 71 3.36 -1.86 10.90
N LEU A 72 2.51 -0.97 10.37
CA LEU A 72 1.30 -0.49 11.06
C LEU A 72 0.32 -1.63 11.34
N MET A 73 0.12 -2.55 10.40
CA MET A 73 -0.75 -3.71 10.61
C MET A 73 -0.23 -4.64 11.70
N LEU A 74 1.07 -4.92 11.70
CA LEU A 74 1.69 -5.78 12.69
C LEU A 74 1.67 -5.15 14.08
N LYS A 75 1.87 -3.83 14.18
CA LYS A 75 1.70 -3.08 15.44
C LYS A 75 0.27 -3.13 15.98
N GLN A 76 -0.72 -3.25 15.10
CA GLN A 76 -2.13 -3.47 15.47
C GLN A 76 -2.43 -4.94 15.82
N SER A 77 -1.40 -5.79 15.93
CA SER A 77 -1.51 -7.23 16.22
C SER A 77 -2.30 -8.01 15.17
N ILE A 78 -2.39 -7.50 13.93
CA ILE A 78 -2.97 -8.25 12.82
C ILE A 78 -2.06 -9.43 12.51
N HIS A 79 -2.66 -10.62 12.39
CA HIS A 79 -1.91 -11.85 12.19
C HIS A 79 -0.99 -11.77 10.95
N PRO A 80 0.31 -12.15 11.04
CA PRO A 80 1.27 -12.01 9.95
C PRO A 80 0.86 -12.68 8.63
N LYS A 81 0.08 -13.76 8.69
CA LYS A 81 -0.52 -14.39 7.51
C LYS A 81 -1.44 -13.44 6.73
N ILE A 82 -2.32 -12.71 7.43
CA ILE A 82 -3.25 -11.75 6.83
C ILE A 82 -2.45 -10.58 6.21
N VAL A 83 -1.44 -10.09 6.94
CA VAL A 83 -0.53 -9.05 6.41
C VAL A 83 0.20 -9.55 5.16
N SER A 84 0.69 -10.79 5.16
CA SER A 84 1.36 -11.42 4.02
C SER A 84 0.45 -11.56 2.80
N GLU A 85 -0.78 -12.02 2.98
CA GLU A 85 -1.80 -12.14 1.92
C GLU A 85 -2.15 -10.78 1.34
N ARG A 86 -2.34 -9.76 2.19
CA ARG A 86 -2.64 -8.38 1.76
C ARG A 86 -1.49 -7.72 1.01
N LEU A 87 -0.26 -8.11 1.33
CA LEU A 87 0.92 -7.71 0.58
C LEU A 87 1.08 -8.54 -0.71
N GLY A 88 0.47 -9.71 -0.82
CA GLY A 88 0.68 -10.61 -1.96
C GLY A 88 2.01 -11.35 -1.93
N HIS A 89 2.59 -11.58 -0.74
CA HIS A 89 3.79 -12.39 -0.62
C HIS A 89 3.45 -13.87 -0.83
N LYS A 90 4.20 -14.55 -1.70
CA LYS A 90 4.02 -15.99 -1.98
C LYS A 90 4.20 -16.88 -0.75
N ARG A 91 4.95 -16.41 0.25
CA ARG A 91 5.21 -17.13 1.50
C ARG A 91 5.11 -16.17 2.67
N VAL A 92 4.42 -16.59 3.73
CA VAL A 92 4.31 -15.85 4.99
C VAL A 92 5.67 -15.62 5.63
N GLY A 93 6.61 -16.56 5.45
CA GLY A 93 8.00 -16.44 5.88
C GLY A 93 8.64 -15.13 5.44
N ILE A 94 8.38 -14.63 4.23
CA ILE A 94 8.95 -13.35 3.76
C ILE A 94 8.52 -12.18 4.65
N THR A 95 7.25 -12.14 5.04
CA THR A 95 6.72 -11.12 5.95
C THR A 95 7.31 -11.28 7.35
N LEU A 96 7.39 -12.51 7.86
CA LEU A 96 7.95 -12.78 9.19
C LEU A 96 9.44 -12.44 9.23
N ASP A 97 10.23 -12.84 8.24
CA ASP A 97 11.65 -12.55 8.16
C ASP A 97 11.91 -11.04 8.10
N THR A 98 11.11 -10.31 7.31
CA THR A 98 11.26 -8.85 7.12
C THR A 98 10.84 -8.06 8.36
N TYR A 99 9.78 -8.47 9.07
CA TYR A 99 9.17 -7.65 10.12
C TYR A 99 9.22 -8.27 11.51
N SER A 100 9.87 -9.43 11.71
CA SER A 100 10.01 -10.13 13.00
C SER A 100 10.44 -9.22 14.16
N HIS A 101 11.35 -8.27 13.89
CA HIS A 101 11.83 -7.29 14.85
C HIS A 101 10.81 -6.24 15.30
N ILE A 102 9.68 -6.11 14.58
CA ILE A 102 8.54 -5.23 14.91
C ILE A 102 7.39 -6.02 15.55
N ILE A 103 7.58 -7.33 15.71
CA ILE A 103 6.73 -8.25 16.46
C ILE A 103 7.26 -8.49 17.92
N PRO A 104 8.01 -7.58 18.61
CA PRO A 104 8.20 -7.74 20.05
C PRO A 104 6.83 -7.59 20.73
N GLY A 105 6.53 -8.50 21.67
CA GLY A 105 5.29 -8.47 22.42
C GLY A 105 4.09 -9.17 21.78
N LEU A 106 4.18 -9.74 20.57
CA LEU A 106 3.09 -10.59 20.06
C LEU A 106 3.00 -11.91 20.84
N GLN A 107 4.14 -12.44 21.32
CA GLN A 107 4.14 -13.57 22.25
C GLN A 107 3.57 -13.18 23.60
N GLU A 108 3.97 -12.04 24.17
CA GLU A 108 3.45 -11.55 25.45
C GLU A 108 1.94 -11.29 25.36
N LYS A 109 1.47 -10.66 24.28
CA LYS A 109 0.04 -10.45 24.02
C LYS A 109 -0.70 -11.76 23.77
N ALA A 110 -0.11 -12.72 23.06
CA ALA A 110 -0.73 -14.04 22.89
C ALA A 110 -0.84 -14.80 24.22
N VAL A 111 0.16 -14.66 25.10
CA VAL A 111 0.15 -15.22 26.46
C VAL A 111 -0.86 -14.50 27.34
N GLU A 112 -0.95 -13.17 27.28
CA GLU A 112 -1.97 -12.39 27.98
C GLU A 112 -3.37 -12.72 27.49
N ASP A 113 -3.61 -12.75 26.19
CA ASP A 113 -4.91 -13.10 25.60
C ASP A 113 -5.29 -14.54 25.94
N PHE A 114 -4.34 -15.47 25.93
CA PHE A 114 -4.57 -16.85 26.36
C PHE A 114 -4.90 -16.93 27.85
N ALA A 115 -4.14 -16.26 28.71
CA ALA A 115 -4.38 -16.19 30.14
C ALA A 115 -5.74 -15.54 30.44
N ASN A 116 -6.06 -14.42 29.81
CA ASN A 116 -7.34 -13.72 29.96
C ASN A 116 -8.51 -14.62 29.54
N ASN A 117 -8.41 -15.34 28.42
CA ASN A 117 -9.46 -16.26 27.99
C ASN A 117 -9.58 -17.52 28.88
N LEU A 118 -8.49 -17.99 29.48
CA LEU A 118 -8.50 -19.14 30.39
C LEU A 118 -8.97 -18.79 31.80
N PHE A 119 -8.66 -17.58 32.28
CA PHE A 119 -8.95 -17.13 33.64
C PHE A 119 -10.18 -16.22 33.73
N GLN A 120 -10.78 -15.80 32.62
CA GLN A 120 -12.17 -15.31 32.62
C GLN A 120 -13.12 -16.49 32.83
N LYS A 121 -13.37 -16.81 34.10
CA LYS A 121 -14.43 -17.70 34.54
C LYS A 121 -15.54 -16.84 35.16
N HIS A 122 -16.69 -16.84 34.47
CA HIS A 122 -18.02 -16.32 34.85
C HIS A 122 -18.24 -14.81 34.83
#